data_AF-A0A660STD6-F1
#
_entry.id   AF-A0A660STD6-F1
#
_cell.length_a   1.000
_cell.length_b   1.000
_cell.length_c   1.000
_cell.angle_alpha   90.00
_cell.angle_beta   90.00
_cell.angle_gamma   90.00
#
_symmetry.space_group_name_H-M   'P 1'
#
loop_
_entity.id
_entity.type
_entity.pdbx_description
1 polymer ?
#
loop_
_entity_poly.entity_id
_entity_poly.type
_entity_poly.pdbx_seq_one_letter_code
_entity_poly.pdbx_strand_id
1 'polypeptide(L)'
;MDRNKLNTWKSEMTSHLTEELLPFWTQRCWDEENGGYLTQFDTDGNVADTDEKSLLAHMRTIYSLSLAHQHGHDPDGSILKLAEKGVNF
;
A
#
# COMPACT_ATOMS: atom_id res chain seq x y z
N MET A 1 10.95 3.36 -30.14
CA MET A 1 10.25 2.45 -29.20
C MET A 1 8.82 2.29 -29.69
N ASP A 2 8.31 1.06 -29.75
CA ASP A 2 6.97 0.76 -30.30
C ASP A 2 5.87 1.27 -29.36
N ARG A 3 4.99 2.15 -29.85
CA ARG A 3 3.91 2.76 -29.05
C ARG A 3 2.88 1.73 -28.58
N ASN A 4 2.69 0.64 -29.32
CA ASN A 4 1.77 -0.42 -28.92
C ASN A 4 2.31 -1.16 -27.68
N LYS A 5 3.60 -1.50 -27.68
CA LYS A 5 4.25 -2.11 -26.51
C LYS A 5 4.20 -1.24 -25.27
N LEU A 6 4.42 0.08 -25.42
CA LEU A 6 4.32 1.03 -24.32
C LEU A 6 2.92 1.05 -23.68
N ASN A 7 1.87 1.00 -24.50
CA ASN A 7 0.50 0.97 -24.01
C ASN A 7 0.18 -0.34 -23.29
N THR A 8 0.68 -1.48 -23.79
CA THR A 8 0.53 -2.78 -23.14
C THR A 8 1.14 -2.77 -21.74
N TRP A 9 2.41 -2.37 -21.61
CA TRP A 9 3.06 -2.32 -20.29
C TRP A 9 2.40 -1.34 -19.34
N LYS A 10 1.96 -0.18 -19.84
CA LYS A 10 1.20 0.76 -19.02
C LYS A 10 -0.08 0.11 -18.47
N SER A 11 -0.82 -0.60 -19.32
CA SER A 11 -2.04 -1.28 -18.91
C SER A 11 -1.76 -2.36 -17.86
N GLU A 12 -0.73 -3.19 -18.09
CA GLU A 12 -0.32 -4.23 -17.14
C GLU A 12 0.08 -3.65 -15.78
N MET A 13 0.92 -2.59 -15.78
CA MET A 13 1.34 -1.92 -14.55
C MET A 13 0.17 -1.25 -13.83
N THR A 14 -0.78 -0.65 -14.56
CA THR A 14 -1.98 -0.06 -13.96
C THR A 14 -2.85 -1.14 -13.32
N SER A 15 -3.14 -2.24 -14.02
CA SER A 15 -3.88 -3.38 -13.45
C SER A 15 -3.23 -3.89 -12.18
N HIS A 16 -1.93 -4.19 -12.24
CA HIS A 16 -1.19 -4.72 -11.10
C HIS A 16 -1.20 -3.75 -9.90
N LEU A 17 -1.08 -2.45 -10.13
CA LEU A 17 -1.16 -1.45 -9.07
C LEU A 17 -2.56 -1.41 -8.44
N THR A 18 -3.63 -1.34 -9.25
CA THR A 18 -4.99 -1.04 -8.75
C THR A 18 -5.76 -2.27 -8.31
N GLU A 19 -5.49 -3.42 -8.90
CA GLU A 19 -6.25 -4.66 -8.68
C GLU A 19 -5.52 -5.63 -7.74
N GLU A 20 -4.20 -5.49 -7.57
CA GLU A 20 -3.39 -6.41 -6.75
C GLU A 20 -2.68 -5.68 -5.60
N LEU A 21 -1.76 -4.75 -5.91
CA LEU A 21 -0.91 -4.13 -4.90
C LEU A 21 -1.67 -3.25 -3.91
N LEU A 22 -2.46 -2.29 -4.40
CA LEU A 22 -3.18 -1.39 -3.50
C LEU A 22 -4.18 -2.15 -2.61
N PRO A 23 -5.04 -3.04 -3.14
CA PRO A 23 -5.92 -3.84 -2.29
C PRO A 23 -5.18 -4.69 -1.25
N PHE A 24 -4.05 -5.31 -1.62
CA PHE A 24 -3.25 -6.10 -0.69
C PHE A 24 -2.81 -5.26 0.52
N TRP A 25 -2.24 -4.07 0.28
CA TRP A 25 -1.72 -3.24 1.35
C TRP A 25 -2.84 -2.55 2.15
N THR A 26 -3.79 -1.88 1.48
CA THR A 26 -4.79 -1.05 2.17
C THR A 26 -5.75 -1.85 3.04
N GLN A 27 -5.96 -3.14 2.74
CA GLN A 27 -6.85 -4.01 3.52
C GLN A 27 -6.14 -4.74 4.67
N ARG A 28 -4.81 -4.82 4.65
CA ARG A 28 -4.07 -5.79 5.49
C ARG A 28 -2.93 -5.17 6.29
N CYS A 29 -2.46 -3.98 5.91
CA CYS A 29 -1.26 -3.41 6.52
C CYS A 29 -1.53 -2.76 7.87
N TRP A 30 -2.77 -2.45 8.24
CA TRP A 30 -3.04 -1.86 9.55
C TRP A 30 -3.08 -2.92 10.64
N ASP A 31 -2.31 -2.71 11.71
CA ASP A 31 -2.40 -3.50 12.93
C ASP A 31 -3.57 -2.97 13.79
N GLU A 32 -4.69 -3.68 13.81
CA GLU A 32 -5.86 -3.30 14.61
C GLU A 32 -5.65 -3.52 16.13
N GLU A 33 -4.66 -4.31 16.54
CA GLU A 33 -4.40 -4.59 17.96
C GLU A 33 -3.49 -3.52 18.56
N ASN A 34 -2.37 -3.21 17.91
CA ASN A 34 -1.34 -2.33 18.46
C ASN A 34 -1.21 -0.99 17.73
N GLY A 35 -1.88 -0.80 16.59
CA GLY A 35 -1.68 0.35 15.72
C GLY A 35 -0.35 0.32 14.94
N GLY A 36 -0.27 1.16 13.92
CA GLY A 36 0.85 1.20 12.98
C GLY A 36 0.77 0.12 11.90
N TYR A 37 1.81 0.01 11.08
CA TYR A 37 1.76 -0.85 9.89
C TYR A 37 2.49 -2.20 10.04
N LEU A 38 1.78 -3.28 9.71
CA LEU A 38 2.32 -4.59 9.39
C LEU A 38 2.92 -4.54 7.98
N THR A 39 4.23 -4.72 7.89
CA THR A 39 4.98 -4.65 6.62
C THR A 39 5.80 -5.89 6.31
N GLN A 40 5.79 -6.85 7.24
CA GLN A 40 6.53 -8.10 7.12
C GLN A 40 5.52 -9.19 6.77
N PHE A 41 5.51 -9.59 5.51
CA PHE A 41 4.68 -10.67 5.00
C PHE A 41 5.57 -11.78 4.44
N ASP A 42 5.18 -13.04 4.65
CA ASP A 42 5.83 -14.18 4.00
C ASP A 42 5.46 -14.28 2.51
N THR A 43 5.97 -15.30 1.82
CA THR A 43 5.72 -15.51 0.39
C THR A 43 4.27 -15.85 0.06
N ASP A 44 3.52 -16.36 1.03
CA ASP A 44 2.09 -16.68 0.91
C ASP A 44 1.22 -15.48 1.33
N GLY A 45 1.86 -14.38 1.74
CA GLY A 45 1.22 -13.14 2.16
C GLY A 45 0.70 -13.18 3.59
N ASN A 46 1.11 -14.13 4.44
CA ASN A 46 0.75 -14.12 5.86
C ASN A 46 1.63 -13.14 6.62
N VAL A 47 1.07 -12.52 7.65
CA VAL A 47 1.82 -11.62 8.54
C VAL A 47 2.90 -12.44 9.25
N ALA A 48 4.13 -11.94 9.28
CA ALA A 48 5.20 -12.56 10.03
C ALA A 48 4.91 -12.51 11.54
N ASP A 49 5.31 -13.55 12.27
CA ASP A 49 5.16 -13.63 13.74
C ASP A 49 6.20 -12.73 14.43
N THR A 50 6.00 -11.42 14.33
CA THR A 50 6.87 -10.40 14.92
C THR A 50 6.05 -9.19 15.38
N ASP A 51 6.43 -8.66 16.53
CA ASP A 51 5.89 -7.43 17.12
C ASP A 51 6.65 -6.16 16.68
N GLU A 52 7.74 -6.32 15.91
CA GLU A 52 8.59 -5.21 15.49
C GLU A 52 8.00 -4.43 14.30
N LYS A 53 7.86 -3.11 14.49
CA LYS A 53 7.48 -2.17 13.43
C LYS A 53 8.68 -1.34 12.99
N SER A 54 9.19 -1.62 11.79
CA SER A 54 10.28 -0.85 11.21
C SER A 54 9.85 0.59 10.94
N LEU A 55 10.52 1.57 11.56
CA LEU A 55 10.27 2.99 11.34
C LEU A 55 10.40 3.37 9.85
N LEU A 56 11.40 2.82 9.16
CA LEU A 56 11.62 3.10 7.74
C LEU A 56 10.46 2.55 6.88
N ALA A 57 10.00 1.34 7.16
CA ALA A 57 8.87 0.76 6.46
C ALA A 57 7.58 1.56 6.75
N HIS A 58 7.36 1.92 8.01
CA HIS A 58 6.22 2.74 8.44
C HIS A 58 6.16 4.07 7.70
N MET A 59 7.26 4.82 7.65
CA MET A 59 7.33 6.09 6.91
C MET A 59 7.09 5.92 5.40
N ARG A 60 7.61 4.84 4.80
CA ARG A 60 7.39 4.55 3.38
C ARG A 60 5.94 4.19 3.08
N THR A 61 5.25 3.54 4.01
CA THR A 61 3.82 3.24 3.89
C THR A 61 2.99 4.53 3.94
N ILE A 62 3.25 5.44 4.90
CA ILE A 62 2.59 6.76 4.94
C ILE A 62 2.76 7.50 3.61
N TYR A 63 4.00 7.57 3.12
CA TYR A 63 4.32 8.25 1.86
C TYR A 63 3.57 7.62 0.66
N SER A 64 3.57 6.29 0.57
CA SER A 64 2.94 5.58 -0.55
C SER A 64 1.42 5.71 -0.54
N LEU A 65 0.79 5.61 0.63
CA LEU A 65 -0.66 5.85 0.78
C LEU A 65 -1.03 7.30 0.46
N SER A 66 -0.21 8.26 0.91
CA SER A 66 -0.40 9.68 0.58
C SER A 66 -0.33 9.94 -0.93
N LEU A 67 0.63 9.31 -1.63
CA LEU A 67 0.72 9.39 -3.08
C LEU A 67 -0.45 8.72 -3.78
N ALA A 68 -0.88 7.54 -3.31
CA ALA A 68 -2.03 6.84 -3.89
C ALA A 68 -3.29 7.71 -3.83
N HIS A 69 -3.53 8.39 -2.69
CA HIS A 69 -4.59 9.37 -2.57
C HIS A 69 -4.41 10.54 -3.56
N GLN A 70 -3.24 11.18 -3.58
CA GLN A 70 -2.96 12.33 -4.46
C GLN A 70 -3.10 12.00 -5.96
N HIS A 71 -2.86 10.75 -6.35
CA HIS A 71 -2.95 10.29 -7.73
C HIS A 71 -4.32 9.68 -8.10
N GLY A 72 -5.32 9.80 -7.23
CA GLY A 72 -6.71 9.44 -7.55
C GLY A 72 -7.03 7.95 -7.40
N HIS A 73 -6.23 7.21 -6.63
CA HIS A 73 -6.49 5.80 -6.30
C HIS A 73 -7.34 5.63 -5.03
N ASP A 74 -7.92 6.71 -4.50
CA ASP A 74 -8.66 6.73 -3.25
C ASP A 74 -10.06 7.35 -3.42
N PRO A 75 -10.98 6.65 -4.12
CA PRO A 75 -12.29 7.21 -4.48
C PRO A 75 -13.20 7.48 -3.26
N ASP A 76 -12.97 6.80 -2.13
CA ASP A 76 -13.79 6.90 -0.92
C ASP A 76 -13.06 7.57 0.27
N GLY A 77 -11.81 8.00 0.06
CA GLY A 77 -11.00 8.64 1.10
C GLY A 77 -10.46 7.67 2.16
N SER A 78 -10.60 6.36 1.98
CA SER A 78 -10.14 5.35 2.93
C SER A 78 -8.61 5.29 3.01
N ILE A 79 -7.92 5.48 1.89
CA ILE A 79 -6.45 5.44 1.84
C ILE A 79 -5.86 6.64 2.58
N LEU A 80 -6.44 7.84 2.39
CA LEU A 80 -6.01 9.02 3.13
C LEU A 80 -6.19 8.83 4.64
N LYS A 81 -7.34 8.34 5.08
CA LYS A 81 -7.59 8.05 6.51
C LYS A 81 -6.58 7.04 7.05
N LEU A 82 -6.24 6.03 6.26
CA LEU A 82 -5.23 5.04 6.65
C LEU A 82 -3.83 5.66 6.77
N ALA A 83 -3.47 6.61 5.90
CA ALA A 83 -2.22 7.37 6.00
C ALA A 83 -2.20 8.24 7.28
N GLU A 84 -3.29 8.94 7.57
CA GLU A 84 -3.44 9.77 8.78
C GLU A 84 -3.32 8.93 10.06
N LYS A 85 -3.92 7.72 10.10
CA LYS A 85 -3.74 6.78 11.22
C LYS A 85 -2.26 6.49 11.47
N GLY A 86 -1.45 6.32 10.41
CA GLY A 86 -0.01 6.07 10.55
C GLY A 86 0.80 7.29 10.98
N VAL A 87 0.39 8.51 10.64
CA VAL A 87 1.04 9.75 11.11
C VAL A 87 0.78 9.97 12.60
N ASN A 88 -0.40 9.58 13.10
CA ASN A 88 -0.80 9.76 14.48
C ASN A 88 -0.37 8.63 15.43
N PHE A 89 0.18 7.53 14.88
CA PHE A 89 0.79 6.45 15.64
C PHE A 89 2.21 6.83 16.05
#